data_AF-A0A7S0FG92-F1
#
_entry.id   AF-A0A7S0FG92-F1
#
_cell.length_a   1.000
_cell.length_b   1.000
_cell.length_c   1.000
_cell.angle_alpha   90.00
_cell.angle_beta   90.00
_cell.angle_gamma   90.00
#
_symmetry.space_group_name_H-M   'P 1'
#
loop_
_entity.id
_entity.type
_entity.pdbx_description
1 polymer ?
#
loop_
_entity_poly.entity_id
_entity_poly.type
_entity_poly.pdbx_seq_one_letter_code
_entity_poly.pdbx_strand_id
1 'polypeptide(L)'
;FLESGGGGPPPPRHIGAICLDTRPSLILIEAFQHAQYMCRREFNRASELLVNGVPAKEYLLAGAELPHLDNHFPYVDIHLYFVFFEVIRNALLTSLRKAGPDGTPPPIHASLITGTSLHAENERTVKITDSGEGISREDVRKVFSYFYSTVTERAGGGPLAGAGGGGAAPEPQ
;
A
#
# COMPACT_ATOMS: atom_id res chain seq x y z
N PHE A 1 5.62 -50.46 -12.11
CA PHE A 1 4.32 -49.88 -12.50
C PHE A 1 4.05 -48.70 -11.57
N LEU A 2 4.16 -47.43 -11.92
CA LEU A 2 4.24 -46.74 -13.21
C LEU A 2 5.24 -45.58 -13.07
N GLU A 3 6.19 -45.49 -13.98
CA GLU A 3 6.65 -44.18 -14.45
C GLU A 3 5.48 -43.54 -15.19
N SER A 4 5.15 -42.31 -14.85
CA SER A 4 4.38 -41.46 -15.75
C SER A 4 5.07 -40.12 -15.81
N GLY A 5 5.95 -39.99 -16.81
CA GLY A 5 6.36 -38.69 -17.34
C GLY A 5 5.12 -37.96 -17.84
N GLY A 6 4.55 -37.10 -16.98
CA GLY A 6 3.44 -36.23 -17.34
C GLY A 6 3.93 -35.01 -18.09
N GLY A 7 4.29 -35.19 -19.37
CA GLY A 7 4.58 -34.10 -20.32
C GLY A 7 3.33 -33.37 -20.78
N GLY A 8 2.43 -33.02 -19.86
CA GLY A 8 1.27 -32.16 -20.13
C GLY A 8 1.68 -30.68 -20.09
N PRO A 9 0.98 -29.78 -20.81
CA PRO A 9 1.18 -28.36 -20.63
C PRO A 9 0.95 -27.99 -19.15
N PRO A 10 1.72 -27.05 -18.58
CA PRO A 10 1.52 -26.62 -17.21
C PRO A 10 0.08 -26.14 -17.00
N PRO A 11 -0.51 -26.35 -15.82
CA PRO A 11 -1.88 -25.91 -15.55
C PRO A 11 -2.02 -24.40 -15.82
N PRO A 12 -3.18 -23.95 -16.31
CA PRO A 12 -3.38 -22.55 -16.65
C PRO A 12 -3.20 -21.68 -15.40
N ARG A 13 -2.32 -20.69 -15.49
CA ARG A 13 -2.07 -19.76 -14.38
C ARG A 13 -3.25 -18.84 -14.08
N HIS A 14 -4.14 -18.63 -15.05
CA HIS A 14 -5.31 -17.75 -14.91
C HIS A 14 -6.60 -18.45 -15.31
N ILE A 15 -7.68 -18.12 -14.59
CA ILE A 15 -9.07 -18.44 -14.95
C ILE A 15 -9.84 -17.13 -14.98
N GLY A 16 -10.14 -16.64 -16.18
CA GLY A 16 -10.69 -15.30 -16.35
C GLY A 16 -9.74 -14.24 -15.77
N ALA A 17 -10.24 -13.40 -14.86
CA ALA A 17 -9.45 -12.38 -14.17
C ALA A 17 -8.70 -12.91 -12.93
N ILE A 18 -8.92 -14.17 -12.53
CA ILE A 18 -8.31 -14.77 -11.35
C ILE A 18 -6.96 -15.36 -11.74
N CYS A 19 -5.89 -14.93 -11.09
CA CYS A 19 -4.58 -15.57 -11.09
C CYS A 19 -4.57 -16.65 -10.00
N LEU A 20 -4.17 -17.88 -10.33
CA LEU A 20 -4.08 -19.00 -9.37
C LEU A 20 -2.79 -18.99 -8.55
N ASP A 21 -1.83 -18.14 -8.92
CA ASP A 21 -0.52 -17.94 -8.28
C ASP A 21 -0.30 -16.45 -8.03
N THR A 22 -1.28 -15.76 -7.42
CA THR A 22 -1.12 -14.35 -7.01
C THR A 22 -0.07 -14.28 -5.91
N ARG A 23 0.95 -13.47 -6.14
CA ARG A 23 2.01 -13.19 -5.17
C ARG A 23 1.88 -11.77 -4.65
N PRO A 24 1.39 -11.57 -3.42
CA PRO A 24 1.11 -10.23 -2.90
C PRO A 24 2.37 -9.38 -2.78
N SER A 25 3.54 -9.99 -2.52
CA SER A 25 4.81 -9.27 -2.42
C SER A 25 5.16 -8.54 -3.72
N LEU A 26 5.01 -9.21 -4.86
CA LEU A 26 5.37 -8.69 -6.17
C LEU A 26 4.44 -7.54 -6.57
N ILE A 27 3.13 -7.73 -6.37
CA ILE A 27 2.11 -6.71 -6.67
C ILE A 27 2.30 -5.49 -5.76
N LEU A 28 2.63 -5.69 -4.49
CA LEU A 28 2.93 -4.61 -3.55
C LEU A 28 4.16 -3.80 -3.99
N ILE A 29 5.24 -4.48 -4.40
CA ILE A 29 6.47 -3.82 -4.84
C ILE A 29 6.24 -3.06 -6.15
N GLU A 30 5.49 -3.63 -7.09
CA GLU A 30 5.10 -2.97 -8.34
C GLU A 30 4.27 -1.69 -8.05
N ALA A 31 3.22 -1.81 -7.25
CA ALA A 31 2.40 -0.67 -6.83
C ALA A 31 3.24 0.41 -6.13
N PHE A 32 4.20 -0.01 -5.29
CA PHE A 32 5.14 0.90 -4.64
C PHE A 32 6.04 1.62 -5.63
N GLN A 33 6.62 0.94 -6.61
CA GLN A 33 7.48 1.56 -7.61
C GLN A 33 6.73 2.63 -8.40
N HIS A 34 5.49 2.36 -8.80
CA HIS A 34 4.65 3.33 -9.49
C HIS A 34 4.30 4.54 -8.61
N ALA A 35 3.87 4.31 -7.36
CA ALA A 35 3.58 5.39 -6.43
C ALA A 35 4.84 6.22 -6.08
N GLN A 36 5.98 5.56 -5.88
CA GLN A 36 7.27 6.19 -5.60
C GLN A 36 7.74 7.04 -6.79
N TYR A 37 7.54 6.57 -8.02
CA TYR A 37 7.83 7.35 -9.23
C TYR A 37 7.00 8.65 -9.27
N MET A 38 5.69 8.56 -9.03
CA MET A 38 4.82 9.75 -8.99
C MET A 38 5.25 10.73 -7.89
N CYS A 39 5.53 10.20 -6.71
CA CYS A 39 6.00 10.96 -5.55
C CYS A 39 7.33 11.68 -5.82
N ARG A 40 8.31 10.98 -6.42
CA ARG A 40 9.60 11.58 -6.81
C ARG A 40 9.44 12.63 -7.89
N ARG A 41 8.52 12.45 -8.83
CA ARG A 41 8.25 13.45 -9.86
C ARG A 41 7.69 14.74 -9.28
N GLU A 42 6.85 14.66 -8.24
CA GLU A 42 6.23 15.84 -7.61
C GLU A 42 7.12 16.50 -6.54
N PHE A 43 7.84 15.71 -5.74
CA PHE A 43 8.59 16.20 -4.56
C PHE A 43 10.10 16.02 -4.65
N ASN A 44 10.62 15.47 -5.75
CA ASN A 44 12.02 15.10 -5.95
C ASN A 44 12.58 14.13 -4.89
N ARG A 45 11.70 13.52 -4.08
CA ARG A 45 12.03 12.68 -2.91
C ARG A 45 10.90 11.69 -2.66
N ALA A 46 11.22 10.56 -2.04
CA ALA A 46 10.24 9.57 -1.59
C ALA A 46 10.86 8.62 -0.57
N SER A 47 10.04 8.03 0.31
CA SER A 47 10.46 6.97 1.21
C SER A 47 10.89 5.70 0.47
N GLU A 48 11.72 4.89 1.13
CA GLU A 48 11.94 3.50 0.75
C GLU A 48 10.84 2.58 1.32
N LEU A 49 10.67 1.40 0.73
CA LEU A 49 9.81 0.33 1.23
C LEU A 49 10.67 -0.81 1.75
N LEU A 50 10.36 -1.27 2.96
CA LEU A 50 10.92 -2.48 3.56
C LEU A 50 9.83 -3.56 3.63
N VAL A 51 10.01 -4.67 2.92
CA VAL A 51 9.11 -5.83 2.95
C VAL A 51 9.70 -6.89 3.87
N ASN A 52 9.02 -7.20 4.97
CA ASN A 52 9.52 -8.09 6.04
C ASN A 52 10.92 -7.71 6.53
N GLY A 53 11.24 -6.40 6.56
CA GLY A 53 12.53 -5.87 6.97
C GLY A 53 13.59 -5.79 5.88
N VAL A 54 13.31 -6.28 4.67
CA VAL A 54 14.24 -6.26 3.53
C VAL A 54 13.85 -5.12 2.57
N PRO A 55 14.78 -4.28 2.09
CA PRO A 55 14.49 -3.26 1.10
C PRO A 55 13.84 -3.83 -0.17
N ALA A 56 12.80 -3.19 -0.69
CA ALA A 56 12.04 -3.70 -1.84
C ALA A 56 12.92 -3.98 -3.09
N LYS A 57 13.97 -3.17 -3.30
CA LYS A 57 14.96 -3.38 -4.36
C LYS A 57 15.74 -4.70 -4.21
N GLU A 58 16.06 -5.07 -2.97
CA GLU A 58 16.79 -6.30 -2.62
C GLU A 58 15.84 -7.49 -2.57
N TYR A 59 14.59 -7.27 -2.13
CA TYR A 59 13.54 -8.29 -2.08
C TYR A 59 13.29 -8.93 -3.46
N LEU A 60 13.35 -8.13 -4.54
CA LEU A 60 13.21 -8.65 -5.92
C LEU A 60 14.46 -9.41 -6.40
N LEU A 61 15.65 -9.01 -5.96
CA LEU A 61 16.92 -9.57 -6.42
C LEU A 61 17.27 -10.87 -5.72
N ALA A 62 16.83 -11.03 -4.48
CA ALA A 62 17.21 -12.14 -3.62
C ALA A 62 16.52 -13.47 -3.96
N GLY A 63 15.66 -13.52 -4.99
CA GLY A 63 15.12 -14.76 -5.54
C GLY A 63 14.51 -15.70 -4.48
N ALA A 64 14.62 -17.00 -4.72
CA ALA A 64 14.08 -18.06 -3.85
C ALA A 64 14.90 -18.35 -2.58
N GLU A 65 15.98 -17.59 -2.32
CA GLU A 65 16.91 -17.87 -1.21
C GLU A 65 16.59 -17.11 0.08
N LEU A 66 15.78 -16.06 0.00
CA LEU A 66 15.22 -15.51 1.22
C LEU A 66 14.13 -16.45 1.75
N PRO A 67 13.95 -16.59 3.08
CA PRO A 67 12.84 -17.32 3.69
C PRO A 67 11.55 -16.52 3.53
N HIS A 68 11.24 -16.16 2.30
CA HIS A 68 10.08 -15.40 1.92
C HIS A 68 8.94 -16.38 1.82
N LEU A 69 8.23 -16.40 2.95
CA LEU A 69 6.86 -16.83 3.14
C LEU A 69 5.90 -16.08 2.19
N ASP A 70 6.24 -15.95 0.91
CA ASP A 70 5.38 -15.39 -0.13
C ASP A 70 4.38 -16.46 -0.52
N ASN A 71 3.45 -16.68 0.40
CA ASN A 71 2.36 -17.61 0.23
C ASN A 71 1.46 -17.07 -0.86
N HIS A 72 1.57 -17.68 -2.03
CA HIS A 72 0.67 -17.42 -3.13
C HIS A 72 -0.72 -17.96 -2.82
N PHE A 73 -1.72 -17.36 -3.45
CA PHE A 73 -3.10 -17.80 -3.35
C PHE A 73 -3.86 -17.37 -4.61
N PRO A 74 -5.00 -18.01 -4.94
CA PRO A 74 -5.83 -17.55 -6.04
C PRO A 74 -6.48 -16.19 -5.73
N TYR A 75 -6.27 -15.18 -6.58
CA TYR A 75 -6.90 -13.87 -6.43
C TYR A 75 -6.94 -13.07 -7.74
N VAL A 76 -7.60 -11.91 -7.74
CA VAL A 76 -7.60 -10.97 -8.86
C VAL A 76 -6.50 -9.93 -8.65
N ASP A 77 -5.38 -10.06 -9.36
CA ASP A 77 -4.15 -9.27 -9.16
C ASP A 77 -4.41 -7.75 -9.18
N ILE A 78 -5.25 -7.30 -10.13
CA ILE A 78 -5.56 -5.87 -10.30
C ILE A 78 -6.27 -5.25 -9.09
N HIS A 79 -7.06 -6.03 -8.34
CA HIS A 79 -7.71 -5.54 -7.12
C HIS A 79 -6.65 -5.24 -6.04
N LEU A 80 -5.70 -6.15 -5.83
CA LEU A 80 -4.61 -5.94 -4.87
C LEU A 80 -3.73 -4.77 -5.29
N TYR A 81 -3.43 -4.66 -6.59
CA TYR A 81 -2.66 -3.54 -7.12
C TYR A 81 -3.28 -2.20 -6.74
N PHE A 82 -4.58 -1.99 -6.98
CA PHE A 82 -5.22 -0.72 -6.66
C PHE A 82 -5.30 -0.45 -5.16
N VAL A 83 -5.59 -1.47 -4.34
CA VAL A 83 -5.58 -1.33 -2.88
C VAL A 83 -4.19 -0.93 -2.38
N PHE A 84 -3.14 -1.63 -2.79
CA PHE A 84 -1.77 -1.32 -2.40
C PHE A 84 -1.33 0.04 -2.89
N PHE A 85 -1.62 0.39 -4.14
CA PHE A 85 -1.24 1.65 -4.73
C PHE A 85 -1.82 2.85 -3.97
N GLU A 86 -3.11 2.83 -3.64
CA GLU A 86 -3.75 3.92 -2.90
C GLU A 86 -3.26 4.02 -1.46
N VAL A 87 -3.10 2.88 -0.77
CA VAL A 87 -2.57 2.86 0.61
C VAL A 87 -1.11 3.36 0.64
N ILE A 88 -0.27 2.91 -0.31
CA ILE A 88 1.13 3.34 -0.39
C ILE A 88 1.24 4.83 -0.73
N ARG A 89 0.41 5.34 -1.66
CA ARG A 89 0.40 6.77 -1.99
C ARG A 89 0.17 7.63 -0.75
N ASN A 90 -0.79 7.22 0.08
CA ASN A 90 -1.08 7.91 1.34
C ASN A 90 0.11 7.83 2.30
N ALA A 91 0.70 6.64 2.48
CA ALA A 91 1.87 6.42 3.33
C ALA A 91 3.13 7.23 2.88
N LEU A 92 3.33 7.39 1.57
CA LEU A 92 4.42 8.20 1.00
C LEU A 92 4.22 9.68 1.33
N LEU A 93 2.99 10.19 1.16
CA LEU A 93 2.67 11.58 1.42
C LEU A 93 2.82 11.92 2.91
N THR A 94 2.35 11.06 3.82
CA THR A 94 2.49 11.28 5.26
C THR A 94 3.94 11.21 5.72
N SER A 95 4.72 10.28 5.17
CA SER A 95 6.16 10.17 5.44
C SER A 95 6.93 11.41 4.97
N LEU A 96 6.60 11.95 3.80
CA LEU A 96 7.16 13.21 3.30
C LEU A 96 6.81 14.39 4.21
N ARG A 97 5.53 14.53 4.59
CA ARG A 97 5.08 15.61 5.48
C ARG A 97 5.85 15.60 6.80
N LYS A 98 6.03 14.42 7.41
CA LYS A 98 6.79 14.27 8.65
C LYS A 98 8.25 14.70 8.51
N ALA A 99 8.88 14.38 7.39
CA ALA A 99 10.28 14.70 7.18
C ALA A 99 10.52 16.20 6.95
N GLY A 100 9.48 16.93 6.54
CA GLY A 100 9.57 18.35 6.21
C GLY A 100 10.32 18.58 4.89
N PRO A 101 10.61 19.85 4.56
CA PRO A 101 11.20 20.23 3.27
C PRO A 101 12.56 19.58 3.00
N ASP A 102 13.41 19.53 4.01
CA ASP A 102 14.82 19.12 3.89
C ASP A 102 15.12 17.75 4.52
N GLY A 103 14.23 17.19 5.34
CA GLY A 103 14.44 15.90 5.99
C GLY A 103 14.19 14.69 5.10
N THR A 104 14.92 13.60 5.35
CA THR A 104 14.75 12.33 4.63
C THR A 104 13.47 11.62 5.10
N PRO A 105 12.54 11.29 4.20
CA PRO A 105 11.32 10.56 4.54
C PRO A 105 11.63 9.22 5.20
N PRO A 106 11.02 8.90 6.36
CA PRO A 106 11.20 7.61 7.00
C PRO A 106 10.69 6.47 6.10
N PRO A 107 11.27 5.27 6.20
CA PRO A 107 10.84 4.13 5.40
C PRO A 107 9.41 3.70 5.76
N ILE A 108 8.73 3.15 4.75
CA ILE A 108 7.44 2.47 4.90
C ILE A 108 7.75 0.98 5.12
N HIS A 109 7.07 0.37 6.09
CA HIS A 109 7.24 -1.05 6.41
C HIS A 109 6.01 -1.83 5.97
N ALA A 110 6.21 -2.85 5.15
CA ALA A 110 5.20 -3.85 4.84
C ALA A 110 5.55 -5.17 5.50
N SER A 111 4.60 -5.75 6.23
CA SER A 111 4.70 -7.09 6.80
C SER A 111 3.71 -8.02 6.11
N LEU A 112 4.24 -9.03 5.43
CA LEU A 112 3.47 -10.12 4.82
C LEU A 112 3.38 -11.25 5.84
N ILE A 113 2.19 -11.49 6.35
CA ILE A 113 1.91 -12.42 7.44
C ILE A 113 0.93 -13.48 6.93
N THR A 114 1.26 -14.73 7.19
CA THR A 114 0.35 -15.86 7.00
C THR A 114 0.02 -16.42 8.38
N GLY A 115 -1.26 -16.67 8.65
CA GLY A 115 -1.64 -17.31 9.90
C GLY A 115 -1.02 -18.70 10.00
N THR A 116 -0.46 -19.01 11.17
CA THR A 116 0.23 -20.28 11.44
C THR A 116 -0.63 -21.26 12.24
N SER A 117 -1.81 -20.85 12.69
CA SER A 117 -2.77 -21.70 13.40
C SER A 117 -3.72 -22.39 12.43
N LEU A 118 -4.27 -23.54 12.83
CA LEU A 118 -5.29 -24.29 12.06
C LEU A 118 -6.50 -23.44 11.66
N HIS A 119 -6.85 -22.41 12.45
CA HIS A 119 -7.97 -21.51 12.14
C HIS A 119 -7.59 -20.31 11.26
N ALA A 120 -6.29 -20.01 11.12
CA ALA A 120 -5.78 -18.87 10.36
C ALA A 120 -4.86 -19.27 9.19
N GLU A 121 -4.72 -20.56 8.90
CA GLU A 121 -3.88 -21.08 7.81
C GLU A 121 -4.26 -20.54 6.43
N ASN A 122 -5.52 -20.14 6.26
CA ASN A 122 -6.05 -19.50 5.04
C ASN A 122 -6.07 -17.97 5.12
N GLU A 123 -5.67 -17.39 6.25
CA GLU A 123 -5.56 -15.94 6.41
C GLU A 123 -4.27 -15.44 5.75
N ARG A 124 -4.40 -14.38 4.95
CA ARG A 124 -3.30 -13.66 4.31
C ARG A 124 -3.41 -12.20 4.71
N THR A 125 -2.44 -11.74 5.48
CA THR A 125 -2.46 -10.39 6.06
C THR A 125 -1.27 -9.59 5.54
N VAL A 126 -1.57 -8.44 4.94
CA VAL A 126 -0.57 -7.45 4.51
C VAL A 126 -0.72 -6.21 5.37
N LYS A 127 0.22 -6.01 6.29
CA LYS A 127 0.25 -4.83 7.17
C LYS A 127 1.20 -3.80 6.60
N ILE A 128 0.68 -2.64 6.20
CA ILE A 128 1.48 -1.48 5.78
C ILE A 128 1.54 -0.50 6.95
N THR A 129 2.75 -0.08 7.32
CA THR A 129 3.03 0.84 8.42
C THR A 129 3.87 1.98 7.91
N ASP A 130 3.34 3.20 7.95
CA ASP A 130 4.11 4.41 7.77
C ASP A 130 4.48 5.03 9.11
N SER A 131 5.48 5.91 9.08
CA SER A 131 5.90 6.66 10.26
C SER A 131 5.34 8.07 10.29
N GLY A 132 4.29 8.40 9.53
CA GLY A 132 3.74 9.75 9.42
C GLY A 132 3.14 10.33 10.72
N GLU A 133 2.38 11.41 10.58
CA GLU A 133 1.71 12.10 11.70
C GLU A 133 0.52 11.31 12.28
N GLY A 134 0.07 10.28 11.56
CA GLY A 134 -1.13 9.52 11.89
C GLY A 134 -2.41 10.23 11.48
N ILE A 135 -3.55 9.64 11.88
CA ILE A 135 -4.90 10.18 11.60
C ILE A 135 -5.51 10.60 12.94
N SER A 136 -6.09 11.81 12.98
CA SER A 136 -6.79 12.30 14.17
C SER A 136 -7.98 11.38 14.51
N ARG A 137 -8.32 11.23 15.80
CA ARG A 137 -9.44 10.36 16.22
C ARG A 137 -10.79 10.77 15.60
N GLU A 138 -10.96 12.06 15.33
CA GLU A 138 -12.14 12.60 14.68
C GLU A 138 -12.22 12.15 13.21
N ASP A 139 -11.08 12.08 12.52
CA ASP A 139 -11.02 11.83 11.08
C ASP A 139 -11.01 10.35 10.74
N VAL A 140 -10.63 9.46 11.67
CA VAL A 140 -10.66 7.99 11.45
C VAL A 140 -12.01 7.49 10.95
N ARG A 141 -13.12 8.13 11.34
CA ARG A 141 -14.46 7.77 10.85
C ARG A 141 -14.78 8.36 9.49
N LYS A 142 -14.12 9.47 9.12
CA LYS A 142 -14.38 10.23 7.90
C LYS A 142 -13.53 9.76 6.73
N VAL A 143 -12.37 9.13 6.95
CA VAL A 143 -11.47 8.70 5.85
C VAL A 143 -12.07 7.68 4.88
N PHE A 144 -13.19 7.03 5.24
CA PHE A 144 -13.93 6.14 4.36
C PHE A 144 -15.07 6.84 3.59
N SER A 145 -15.31 8.13 3.86
CA SER A 145 -16.32 8.92 3.16
C SER A 145 -15.77 9.40 1.81
N TYR A 146 -16.50 9.11 0.72
CA TYR A 146 -16.08 9.41 -0.66
C TYR A 146 -15.58 10.84 -0.91
N PHE A 147 -16.17 11.84 -0.26
CA PHE A 147 -15.84 13.26 -0.48
C PHE A 147 -14.94 13.86 0.61
N TYR A 148 -14.45 13.06 1.54
CA TYR A 148 -13.59 13.55 2.61
C TYR A 148 -12.11 13.37 2.24
N SER A 149 -11.33 14.46 2.32
CA SER A 149 -9.88 14.44 2.13
C SER A 149 -9.21 15.43 3.07
N THR A 150 -8.07 15.03 3.64
CA THR A 150 -7.20 15.91 4.45
C THR A 150 -6.18 16.66 3.60
N VAL A 151 -6.12 16.37 2.30
CA VAL A 151 -5.38 17.19 1.35
C VAL A 151 -6.23 18.41 1.08
N THR A 152 -5.94 19.50 1.80
CA THR A 152 -6.35 20.82 1.34
C THR A 152 -5.61 21.08 0.03
N GLU A 153 -6.34 21.43 -1.03
CA GLU A 153 -5.72 21.75 -2.31
C GLU A 153 -4.55 22.70 -2.08
N ARG A 154 -3.36 22.28 -2.54
CA ARG A 154 -2.17 23.14 -2.48
C ARG A 154 -2.51 24.46 -3.16
N ALA A 155 -2.27 25.55 -2.43
CA ALA A 155 -2.05 26.91 -2.90
C ALA A 155 -1.84 27.02 -4.43
N GLY A 156 -2.93 27.24 -5.19
CA GLY A 156 -2.83 27.42 -6.63
C GLY A 156 -4.08 27.21 -7.49
N GLY A 157 -5.27 26.88 -6.95
CA GLY A 157 -6.36 26.44 -7.82
C GLY A 157 -7.81 26.64 -7.36
N GLY A 158 -8.15 27.71 -6.64
CA GLY A 158 -9.53 28.17 -6.45
C GLY A 158 -10.39 27.35 -5.47
N PRO A 159 -11.29 27.96 -4.67
CA PRO A 159 -12.01 27.24 -3.64
C PRO A 159 -13.26 26.54 -4.18
N LEU A 160 -13.43 25.26 -3.85
CA LEU A 160 -14.76 24.67 -3.68
C LEU A 160 -15.08 24.62 -2.19
N ALA A 161 -16.16 25.33 -1.85
CA ALA A 161 -16.61 25.65 -0.51
C ALA A 161 -16.83 24.42 0.39
N GLY A 162 -16.51 24.58 1.67
CA GLY A 162 -16.88 23.60 2.70
C GLY A 162 -16.08 23.60 4.00
N ALA A 163 -15.44 24.71 4.39
CA ALA A 163 -14.84 24.82 5.72
C ALA A 163 -15.95 25.02 6.77
N GLY A 164 -16.40 23.93 7.39
CA GLY A 164 -17.23 23.95 8.60
C GLY A 164 -16.39 24.35 9.82
N GLY A 165 -16.00 25.62 9.90
CA GLY A 165 -15.38 26.21 11.09
C GLY A 165 -16.46 26.72 12.04
N GLY A 166 -16.66 26.04 13.16
CA GLY A 166 -17.48 26.52 14.28
C GLY A 166 -16.84 27.74 14.92
N GLY A 167 -17.23 28.93 14.47
CA GLY A 167 -16.95 30.20 15.12
C GLY A 167 -18.26 30.77 15.67
N ALA A 168 -18.33 30.95 16.99
CA ALA A 168 -19.44 31.57 17.68
C ALA A 168 -19.70 32.98 17.12
N ALA A 169 -20.94 33.25 16.71
CA ALA A 169 -21.39 34.58 16.30
C ALA A 169 -21.58 35.47 17.54
N PRO A 170 -21.19 36.76 17.51
CA PRO A 170 -21.61 37.70 18.53
C PRO A 170 -23.06 38.18 18.25
N GLU A 171 -23.90 38.21 19.29
CA GLU A 171 -25.25 38.79 19.24
C GLU A 171 -25.20 40.30 18.95
N PRO A 172 -26.11 40.84 18.12
CA PRO A 172 -26.27 42.27 17.95
C PRO A 172 -27.24 42.86 19.00
N GLN A 173 -26.90 44.07 19.46
CA GLN A 173 -27.78 44.97 20.23
C GLN A 173 -28.87 45.57 19.34
#